data_AF-X1DNJ6-F1
#
_entry.id   AF-X1DNJ6-F1
#
_cell.length_a   1.000
_cell.length_b   1.000
_cell.length_c   1.000
_cell.angle_alpha   90.00
_cell.angle_beta   90.00
_cell.angle_gamma   90.00
#
_symmetry.space_group_name_H-M   'P 1'
#
loop_
_entity.id
_entity.type
_entity.pdbx_description
1 polymer ?
#
loop_
_entity_poly.entity_id
_entity_poly.type
_entity_poly.pdbx_seq_one_letter_code
_entity_poly.pdbx_strand_id
1 'polypeptide(L)'
;NNMRFLILPEVTVPHLASHLLAKISRRVSADWQDKYGHPIALLETYVQNNQFQGTCYKAANWVKVGETTGFTRNHRAGKPKAPIKSVWLYLLGSLYHTLSSKGLQA
;
A
#
# COMPACT_ATOMS: atom_id res chain seq x y z
N ASN A 1 12.42 -8.62 8.43
CA ASN A 1 11.48 -8.07 7.42
C ASN A 1 10.29 -7.42 8.13
N ASN A 2 10.27 -6.08 8.19
CA ASN A 2 9.10 -5.20 8.33
C ASN A 2 9.60 -3.77 8.57
N MET A 3 9.72 -2.93 7.53
CA MET A 3 9.63 -1.48 7.74
C MET A 3 8.16 -1.11 7.56
N ARG A 4 7.44 -1.01 8.67
CA ARG A 4 6.06 -0.54 8.67
C ARG A 4 6.07 0.97 8.50
N PHE A 5 5.16 1.51 7.69
CA PHE A 5 4.92 2.94 7.67
C PHE A 5 4.41 3.36 9.06
N LEU A 6 5.20 4.15 9.78
CA LEU A 6 4.99 4.51 11.17
C LEU A 6 5.13 6.02 11.34
N ILE A 7 4.15 6.61 12.01
CA ILE A 7 4.26 7.93 12.62
C ILE A 7 4.22 7.69 14.12
N LEU A 8 5.19 8.25 14.85
CA LEU A 8 5.29 8.09 16.29
C LEU A 8 4.08 8.74 16.99
N PRO A 9 3.55 8.16 18.08
CA PRO A 9 2.38 8.68 18.78
C PRO A 9 2.50 10.15 19.21
N GLU A 10 3.71 10.60 19.51
CA GLU A 10 4.01 11.97 19.93
C GLU A 10 3.93 12.99 18.80
N VAL A 11 3.86 12.53 17.54
CA VAL A 11 3.78 13.40 16.35
C VAL A 11 2.32 13.55 15.93
N THR A 12 1.71 14.67 16.31
CA THR A 12 0.32 15.00 15.94
C THR A 12 0.29 16.12 14.92
N VAL A 13 0.32 15.77 13.64
CA VAL A 13 0.17 16.71 12.53
C VAL A 13 -0.99 16.25 11.62
N PRO A 14 -2.01 17.08 11.40
CA PRO A 14 -3.13 16.73 10.52
C PRO A 14 -2.66 16.29 9.12
N HIS A 15 -3.20 15.20 8.62
CA HIS A 15 -2.95 14.67 7.27
C HIS A 15 -1.48 14.35 6.93
N LEU A 16 -0.58 14.28 7.93
CA LEU A 16 0.84 14.02 7.71
C LEU A 16 1.07 12.70 6.97
N ALA A 17 0.35 11.66 7.36
CA ALA A 17 0.47 10.34 6.75
C ALA A 17 0.23 10.38 5.23
N SER A 18 -0.90 10.92 4.79
CA SER A 18 -1.24 11.01 3.36
C SER A 18 -0.32 11.97 2.62
N HIS A 19 0.12 13.06 3.26
CA HIS A 19 1.08 14.00 2.69
C HIS A 19 2.44 13.33 2.40
N LEU A 20 2.98 12.59 3.37
CA LEU A 20 4.24 11.86 3.22
C LEU A 20 4.13 10.77 2.15
N LEU A 21 3.05 9.99 2.17
CA LEU A 21 2.80 8.97 1.15
C LEU A 21 2.75 9.57 -0.25
N ALA A 22 2.03 10.67 -0.45
CA ALA A 22 1.94 11.34 -1.75
C ALA A 22 3.31 11.86 -2.24
N LYS A 23 4.15 12.39 -1.34
CA LYS A 23 5.51 12.82 -1.69
C LYS A 23 6.41 11.65 -2.08
N ILE A 24 6.40 10.59 -1.29
CA ILE A 24 7.24 9.40 -1.53
C ILE A 24 6.84 8.75 -2.86
N SER A 25 5.54 8.52 -3.09
CA SER A 25 5.07 7.87 -4.31
C SER A 25 5.45 8.62 -5.59
N ARG A 26 5.55 9.95 -5.57
CA ARG A 26 5.97 10.74 -6.76
C ARG A 26 7.44 10.57 -7.12
N ARG A 27 8.28 10.24 -6.14
CA ARG A 27 9.74 10.25 -6.28
C ARG A 27 10.34 8.84 -6.38
N VAL A 28 9.75 7.88 -5.69
CA VAL A 28 10.36 6.56 -5.44
C VAL A 28 10.75 5.80 -6.71
N SER A 29 10.01 5.94 -7.82
CA SER A 29 10.37 5.26 -9.07
C SER A 29 11.65 5.85 -9.69
N ALA A 30 11.81 7.17 -9.62
CA ALA A 30 13.03 7.84 -10.08
C ALA A 30 14.22 7.48 -9.17
N ASP A 31 14.04 7.55 -7.84
CA ASP A 31 15.09 7.14 -6.89
C ASP A 31 15.52 5.68 -7.10
N TRP A 32 14.58 4.79 -7.45
CA TRP A 32 14.85 3.39 -7.75
C TRP A 32 15.61 3.22 -9.07
N GLN A 33 15.23 3.96 -10.11
CA GLN A 33 15.92 4.01 -11.39
C GLN A 33 17.37 4.47 -11.23
N ASP A 34 17.59 5.55 -10.48
CA ASP A 34 18.93 6.10 -10.26
C ASP A 34 19.84 5.11 -9.52
N LYS A 35 19.27 4.35 -8.59
CA LYS A 35 20.03 3.40 -7.77
C LYS A 35 20.24 2.04 -8.43
N TYR A 36 19.24 1.52 -9.12
CA TYR A 36 19.21 0.13 -9.60
C TYR A 36 19.07 -0.01 -11.12
N GLY A 37 18.98 1.10 -11.86
CA GLY A 37 19.02 1.11 -13.32
C GLY A 37 17.71 0.77 -14.03
N HIS A 38 16.59 0.62 -13.31
CA HIS A 38 15.28 0.37 -13.89
C HIS A 38 14.15 1.02 -13.07
N PRO A 39 12.98 1.35 -13.63
CA PRO A 39 11.89 1.93 -12.86
C PRO A 39 11.11 0.85 -12.11
N ILE A 40 10.25 1.27 -11.18
CA ILE A 40 9.22 0.43 -10.57
C ILE A 40 7.82 0.91 -10.99
N ALA A 41 6.92 -0.05 -11.16
CA ALA A 41 5.59 0.17 -11.75
C ALA A 41 4.48 0.41 -10.71
N LEU A 42 4.64 -0.10 -9.50
CA LEU A 42 3.64 0.04 -8.44
C LEU A 42 4.26 -0.07 -7.05
N LEU A 43 3.52 0.42 -6.07
CA LEU A 43 3.73 0.20 -4.64
C LEU A 43 2.59 -0.67 -4.11
N GLU A 44 2.92 -1.60 -3.23
CA GLU A 44 1.96 -2.45 -2.53
C GLU A 44 2.10 -2.26 -1.02
N THR A 45 0.98 -2.27 -0.31
CA THR A 45 0.95 -2.32 1.15
C THR A 45 -0.26 -3.11 1.65
N TYR A 46 -0.19 -3.49 2.93
CA TYR A 46 -1.20 -4.29 3.60
C TYR A 46 -1.68 -3.59 4.86
N VAL A 47 -3.00 -3.51 5.02
CA VAL A 47 -3.62 -2.89 6.19
C VAL A 47 -4.46 -3.92 6.92
N GLN A 48 -4.16 -4.15 8.19
CA GLN A 48 -4.93 -5.07 9.02
C GLN A 48 -6.32 -4.47 9.34
N ASN A 49 -7.36 -5.09 8.78
CA ASN A 49 -8.71 -4.51 8.73
C ASN A 49 -9.36 -4.33 10.11
N ASN A 50 -9.04 -5.19 11.08
CA ASN A 50 -9.63 -5.10 12.43
C ASN A 50 -8.93 -4.07 13.34
N GLN A 51 -7.85 -3.43 12.86
CA GLN A 51 -7.15 -2.37 13.61
C GLN A 51 -7.19 -1.03 12.89
N PHE A 52 -7.18 -1.03 11.56
CA PHE A 52 -7.03 0.19 10.78
C PHE A 52 -7.94 0.19 9.55
N GLN A 53 -8.44 1.37 9.18
CA GLN A 53 -9.33 1.56 8.03
C GLN A 53 -8.57 1.86 6.73
N GLY A 54 -7.26 2.12 6.79
CA GLY A 54 -6.46 2.49 5.61
C GLY A 54 -6.70 3.92 5.11
N THR A 55 -7.26 4.80 5.94
CA THR A 55 -7.67 6.16 5.57
C THR A 55 -6.56 6.99 4.92
N CYS A 56 -5.33 6.90 5.43
CA CYS A 56 -4.19 7.63 4.87
C CYS A 56 -3.81 7.17 3.45
N TYR A 57 -3.96 5.88 3.16
CA TYR A 57 -3.73 5.32 1.84
C TYR A 57 -4.81 5.79 0.87
N LYS A 58 -6.09 5.70 1.27
CA LYS A 58 -7.21 6.24 0.47
C LYS A 58 -7.03 7.73 0.17
N ALA A 59 -6.68 8.52 1.17
CA ALA A 59 -6.45 9.96 1.02
C ALA A 59 -5.22 10.29 0.14
N ALA A 60 -4.27 9.36 0.00
CA ALA A 60 -3.12 9.47 -0.87
C ALA A 60 -3.34 8.85 -2.28
N ASN A 61 -4.60 8.59 -2.67
CA ASN A 61 -4.99 7.98 -3.95
C ASN A 61 -4.50 6.54 -4.16
N TRP A 62 -4.30 5.78 -3.09
CA TRP A 62 -4.11 4.33 -3.19
C TRP A 62 -5.46 3.65 -3.39
N VAL A 63 -5.46 2.55 -4.15
CA VAL A 63 -6.65 1.77 -4.46
C VAL A 63 -6.63 0.48 -3.64
N LYS A 64 -7.70 0.21 -2.90
CA LYS A 64 -7.92 -1.10 -2.27
C LYS A 64 -8.31 -2.10 -3.37
N VAL A 65 -7.52 -3.15 -3.55
CA VAL A 65 -7.69 -4.13 -4.65
C VAL A 65 -8.20 -5.49 -4.20
N GLY A 66 -8.28 -5.72 -2.89
CA GLY A 66 -8.75 -6.99 -2.36
C GLY A 66 -8.35 -7.20 -0.91
N GLU A 67 -8.48 -8.44 -0.44
CA GLU A 67 -8.17 -8.84 0.92
C GLU A 67 -7.40 -10.16 0.94
N THR A 68 -6.49 -10.29 1.90
CA THR A 68 -5.77 -11.55 2.13
C THR A 68 -6.69 -12.58 2.74
N THR A 69 -6.51 -13.86 2.45
CA THR A 69 -7.31 -14.97 2.98
C THR A 69 -6.91 -15.44 4.39
N GLY A 70 -5.91 -14.82 5.02
CA GLY A 70 -5.46 -15.16 6.39
C GLY A 70 -4.60 -16.42 6.49
N PHE A 71 -4.20 -17.01 5.36
CA PHE A 71 -3.22 -18.08 5.30
C PHE A 71 -1.79 -17.52 5.40
N THR A 72 -0.97 -18.15 6.24
CA THR A 72 0.45 -17.76 6.39
C THR A 72 1.32 -18.62 5.48
N ARG A 73 2.55 -18.16 5.22
CA ARG A 73 3.52 -18.86 4.36
C ARG A 73 3.74 -20.34 4.74
N ASN A 74 3.67 -20.66 6.03
CA ASN A 74 3.89 -22.00 6.55
C ASN A 74 2.58 -22.70 6.95
N HIS A 75 1.46 -22.30 6.36
CA HIS A 75 0.19 -22.99 6.58
C HIS A 75 0.25 -24.39 5.97
N ARG A 76 -0.19 -25.40 6.74
CA ARG A 76 -0.18 -26.81 6.32
C ARG A 76 -1.59 -27.38 6.17
N ALA A 77 -2.48 -27.09 7.12
CA ALA A 77 -3.88 -27.50 7.10
C ALA A 77 -4.68 -26.73 8.17
N GLY A 78 -6.01 -26.79 8.08
CA GLY A 78 -6.93 -26.19 9.06
C GLY A 78 -7.26 -24.71 8.79
N LYS A 79 -7.94 -24.08 9.76
CA LYS A 79 -8.48 -22.72 9.61
C LYS A 79 -7.37 -21.66 9.49
N PRO A 80 -7.60 -20.55 8.75
CA PRO A 80 -6.72 -19.38 8.75
C PRO A 80 -6.40 -18.90 10.17
N LYS A 81 -5.14 -18.50 10.40
CA LYS A 81 -4.68 -18.01 11.71
C LYS A 81 -4.20 -16.56 11.70
N ALA A 82 -3.99 -15.97 10.52
CA ALA A 82 -3.57 -14.58 10.42
C ALA A 82 -4.79 -13.64 10.27
N PRO A 83 -4.72 -12.42 10.83
CA PRO A 83 -5.72 -11.40 10.57
C PRO A 83 -5.87 -11.12 9.07
N ILE A 84 -7.10 -10.93 8.63
CA ILE A 84 -7.41 -10.46 7.28
C ILE A 84 -6.87 -9.04 7.12
N LYS A 85 -6.15 -8.82 6.03
CA LYS A 85 -5.61 -7.52 5.64
C LYS A 85 -6.18 -7.11 4.31
N SER A 86 -6.52 -5.84 4.16
CA SER A 86 -6.75 -5.25 2.85
C SER A 86 -5.43 -5.02 2.12
N VAL A 87 -5.43 -5.29 0.82
CA VAL A 87 -4.30 -5.04 -0.09
C VAL A 87 -4.56 -3.71 -0.79
N TRP A 88 -3.57 -2.82 -0.75
CA TRP A 88 -3.65 -1.49 -1.32
C TRP A 88 -2.51 -1.29 -2.31
N LEU A 89 -2.84 -0.78 -3.50
CA LEU A 89 -1.88 -0.49 -4.55
C LEU A 89 -1.83 1.00 -4.89
N TYR A 90 -0.64 1.48 -5.21
CA TYR A 90 -0.42 2.78 -5.86
C TYR A 90 0.38 2.57 -7.13
N LEU A 91 -0.15 2.99 -8.27
CA LEU A 91 0.54 2.86 -9.55
C LEU A 91 1.55 3.99 -9.77
N LEU A 92 2.70 3.65 -10.33
CA LEU A 92 3.80 4.56 -10.65
C LEU A 92 3.97 4.62 -12.18
N GLY A 93 4.06 5.84 -12.74
CA GLY A 93 4.23 6.05 -14.19
C GLY A 93 2.93 6.03 -15.01
N SER A 94 3.05 5.86 -16.33
CA SER A 94 1.90 5.97 -17.28
C SER A 94 0.82 4.89 -17.10
N LEU A 95 1.12 3.83 -16.34
CA LEU A 95 0.17 2.78 -15.95
C LEU A 95 -1.02 3.32 -15.16
N TYR A 96 -0.92 4.52 -14.59
CA TYR A 96 -2.02 5.27 -13.97
C TYR A 96 -3.31 5.27 -14.83
N HIS A 97 -3.19 5.43 -16.16
CA HIS A 97 -4.36 5.50 -17.04
C HIS A 97 -5.07 4.15 -17.20
N THR A 98 -4.35 3.02 -17.07
CA THR A 98 -4.89 1.69 -17.35
C THR A 98 -5.87 1.20 -16.27
N LEU A 99 -5.64 1.55 -15.00
CA LEU A 99 -6.58 1.18 -13.92
C LEU A 99 -7.64 2.25 -13.63
N SER A 100 -7.35 3.53 -13.94
CA SER A 100 -8.32 4.62 -13.79
C SER A 100 -9.43 4.57 -14.85
N SER A 101 -9.10 4.18 -16.09
CA SER A 101 -10.07 4.11 -17.21
C SER A 101 -11.02 2.91 -17.15
N LYS A 102 -10.64 1.82 -16.48
CA LYS A 102 -11.45 0.60 -16.44
C LYS A 102 -12.29 0.41 -15.18
N GLY A 103 -12.19 1.32 -14.21
CA GLY A 103 -12.97 1.25 -12.96
C GLY A 103 -12.85 -0.14 -12.35
N LEU A 104 -11.82 -0.37 -11.53
CA LEU A 104 -11.61 -1.64 -10.83
C LEU A 104 -12.87 -1.95 -10.00
N GLN A 105 -13.82 -2.67 -10.59
CA GLN A 105 -14.94 -3.26 -9.88
C GLN A 105 -14.33 -4.40 -9.09
N ALA A 106 -14.20 -4.14 -7.79
CA ALA A 106 -13.89 -5.13 -6.79
C ALA A 106 -15.00 -6.17 -6.70
#